data_AF-A0A914KDJ5-F1
#
_entry.id   AF-A0A914KDJ5-F1
#
_cell.length_a   1.000
_cell.length_b   1.000
_cell.length_c   1.000
_cell.angle_alpha   90.00
_cell.angle_beta   90.00
_cell.angle_gamma   90.00
#
_symmetry.space_group_name_H-M   'P 1'
#
loop_
_entity.id
_entity.type
_entity.pdbx_description
1 polymer ?
#
loop_
_entity_poly.entity_id
_entity_poly.type
_entity_poly.pdbx_seq_one_letter_code
_entity_poly.pdbx_strand_id
1 'polypeptide(L)'
;MLRHVGSRLAVCRFSTTSGLQPSTATSEPDKLFKKIELEVRGHDKAVLQSYMSFLHNACIHLNVECTPTEHLPYVRWVQWLLRSKFVHKKYKLHYETRTHIKRCSVLNVTGSTASTLLEYLQRQVPEGVGMKVTYEELCQLPEPIREDK
;
A
#
# COMPACT_ATOMS: atom_id res chain seq x y z
N MET A 1 -19.16 26.47 -46.65
CA MET A 1 -19.47 26.76 -45.24
C MET A 1 -18.31 26.28 -44.36
N LEU A 2 -17.35 27.14 -44.06
CA LEU A 2 -16.28 26.89 -43.08
C LEU A 2 -16.71 27.49 -41.74
N ARG A 3 -16.76 26.70 -40.66
CA ARG A 3 -16.83 27.25 -39.30
C ARG A 3 -15.49 27.08 -38.62
N HIS A 4 -14.92 28.21 -38.23
CA HIS A 4 -13.63 28.34 -37.57
C HIS A 4 -13.62 27.74 -36.17
N VAL A 5 -12.44 27.19 -35.86
CA VAL A 5 -11.94 26.76 -34.56
C VAL A 5 -11.81 27.97 -33.62
N GLY A 6 -12.19 27.78 -32.36
CA GLY A 6 -12.00 28.75 -31.29
C GLY A 6 -11.79 28.05 -29.96
N SER A 7 -10.57 27.61 -29.71
CA SER A 7 -10.06 27.09 -28.44
C SER A 7 -10.11 28.17 -27.35
N ARG A 8 -10.84 27.93 -26.26
CA ARG A 8 -10.75 28.72 -25.03
C ARG A 8 -10.01 27.91 -23.98
N LEU A 9 -8.77 28.34 -23.69
CA LEU A 9 -8.01 27.94 -22.51
C LEU A 9 -8.76 28.41 -21.26
N ALA A 10 -9.22 27.47 -20.43
CA ALA A 10 -9.72 27.79 -19.11
C ALA A 10 -8.54 27.81 -18.13
N VAL A 11 -8.13 29.01 -17.74
CA VAL A 11 -7.24 29.24 -16.60
C VAL A 11 -8.07 29.07 -15.33
N CYS A 12 -7.73 28.08 -14.51
CA CYS A 12 -8.39 27.91 -13.21
C CYS A 12 -7.76 28.89 -12.21
N ARG A 13 -8.50 29.95 -11.88
CA ARG A 13 -8.16 30.84 -10.76
C ARG A 13 -8.65 30.19 -9.47
N PHE A 14 -7.74 29.94 -8.53
CA PHE A 14 -8.10 29.58 -7.17
C PHE A 14 -8.67 30.82 -6.46
N SER A 15 -9.93 30.72 -6.03
CA SER A 15 -10.54 31.65 -5.07
C SER A 15 -10.87 30.89 -3.79
N THR A 16 -10.25 31.33 -2.70
CA THR A 16 -10.47 30.88 -1.33
C THR A 16 -11.88 31.25 -0.84
N THR A 17 -12.37 30.42 0.09
CA THR A 17 -13.46 30.65 1.05
C THR A 17 -14.89 30.82 0.53
N SER A 18 -15.70 29.76 0.70
CA SER A 18 -17.10 29.89 1.11
C SER A 18 -17.71 28.54 1.54
N GLY A 19 -18.13 28.45 2.80
CA GLY A 19 -19.27 27.62 3.23
C GLY A 19 -18.96 26.23 3.77
N LEU A 20 -18.95 26.09 5.11
CA LEU A 20 -19.47 24.87 5.73
C LEU A 20 -20.96 24.81 5.38
N GLN A 21 -21.30 24.07 4.34
CA GLN A 21 -22.63 23.50 4.24
C GLN A 21 -22.60 22.18 5.02
N PRO A 22 -23.53 21.93 5.95
CA PRO A 22 -23.81 20.56 6.35
C PRO A 22 -24.39 19.89 5.11
N SER A 23 -23.54 19.24 4.33
CA SER A 23 -24.02 18.33 3.30
C SER A 23 -24.91 17.34 4.02
N THR A 24 -26.20 17.33 3.68
CA THR A 24 -27.07 16.20 3.96
C THR A 24 -26.53 15.05 3.13
N ALA A 25 -25.43 14.46 3.60
CA ALA A 25 -24.76 13.36 2.98
C ALA A 25 -25.73 12.19 3.10
N THR A 26 -26.18 11.68 1.96
CA THR A 26 -26.56 10.27 1.87
C THR A 26 -25.29 9.49 2.20
N SER A 27 -25.01 9.30 3.50
CA SER A 27 -23.75 8.71 3.94
C SER A 27 -23.83 7.23 3.63
N GLU A 28 -23.22 6.81 2.53
CA GLU A 28 -22.90 5.40 2.34
C GLU A 28 -22.21 4.90 3.61
N PRO A 29 -22.66 3.76 4.17
CA PRO A 29 -22.06 3.24 5.40
C PRO A 29 -20.56 3.00 5.17
N ASP A 30 -19.74 3.35 6.16
CA ASP A 30 -18.30 3.15 6.06
C ASP A 30 -17.98 1.65 5.90
N LYS A 31 -16.97 1.36 5.10
CA LYS A 31 -16.49 -0.01 4.93
C LYS A 31 -15.85 -0.47 6.22
N LEU A 32 -16.02 -1.74 6.56
CA LEU A 32 -15.39 -2.32 7.73
C LEU A 32 -14.40 -3.38 7.27
N PHE A 33 -13.18 -3.33 7.77
CA PHE A 33 -12.15 -4.32 7.50
C PHE A 33 -11.90 -5.14 8.75
N LYS A 34 -12.02 -6.46 8.62
CA LYS A 34 -11.63 -7.39 9.68
C LYS A 34 -10.12 -7.32 9.91
N LYS A 35 -9.37 -7.26 8.81
CA LYS A 35 -7.93 -7.31 8.78
C LYS A 35 -7.41 -6.60 7.54
N ILE A 36 -6.33 -5.84 7.71
CA ILE A 36 -5.54 -5.30 6.61
C ILE A 36 -4.14 -5.86 6.76
N GLU A 37 -3.71 -6.68 5.81
CA GLU A 37 -2.36 -7.24 5.82
C GLU A 37 -1.40 -6.32 5.08
N LEU A 38 -0.31 -5.96 5.75
CA LEU A 38 0.78 -5.16 5.21
C LEU A 38 1.99 -6.07 5.02
N GLU A 39 2.36 -6.31 3.76
CA GLU A 39 3.55 -7.07 3.40
C GLU A 39 4.58 -6.12 2.81
N VAL A 40 5.72 -5.99 3.49
CA VAL A 40 6.80 -5.10 3.11
C VAL A 40 8.00 -5.92 2.64
N ARG A 41 8.51 -5.58 1.46
CA ARG A 41 9.62 -6.27 0.78
C ARG A 41 10.76 -5.31 0.54
N GLY A 42 11.99 -5.74 0.79
CA GLY A 42 13.17 -4.92 0.54
C GLY A 42 14.47 -5.72 0.59
N HIS A 43 15.57 -5.12 0.14
CA HIS A 43 16.88 -5.77 0.11
C HIS A 43 17.66 -5.63 1.43
N ASP A 44 17.48 -4.53 2.14
CA ASP A 44 18.14 -4.29 3.43
C ASP A 44 17.22 -4.66 4.61
N LYS A 45 17.73 -5.51 5.51
CA LYS A 45 17.03 -5.94 6.72
C LYS A 45 16.87 -4.82 7.73
N ALA A 46 17.87 -3.93 7.84
CA ALA A 46 17.89 -2.86 8.83
C ALA A 46 16.80 -1.83 8.51
N VAL A 47 16.69 -1.42 7.24
CA VAL A 47 15.62 -0.54 6.76
C VAL A 47 14.25 -1.15 6.99
N LEU A 48 14.06 -2.44 6.69
CA LEU A 48 12.80 -3.12 6.97
C LEU A 48 12.50 -3.22 8.48
N GLN A 49 13.51 -3.20 9.35
CA GLN A 49 13.30 -3.24 10.80
C GLN A 49 12.86 -1.88 11.33
N SER A 50 13.56 -0.81 10.93
CA SER A 50 13.18 0.55 11.33
C SER A 50 11.80 0.91 10.82
N TYR A 51 11.47 0.57 9.56
CA TYR A 51 10.14 0.84 9.00
C TYR A 51 9.03 0.08 9.73
N MET A 52 9.28 -1.18 10.12
CA MET A 52 8.30 -1.93 10.93
C MET A 52 8.10 -1.34 12.33
N SER A 53 9.17 -0.87 12.98
CA SER A 53 9.05 -0.15 14.25
C SER A 53 8.26 1.15 14.12
N PHE A 54 8.48 1.91 13.04
CA PHE A 54 7.68 3.11 12.71
C PHE A 54 6.19 2.77 12.53
N LEU A 55 5.90 1.71 11.79
CA LEU A 55 4.55 1.19 11.57
C LEU A 55 3.82 0.88 12.89
N HIS A 56 4.51 0.17 13.80
CA HIS A 56 3.99 -0.15 15.12
C HIS A 56 3.74 1.10 15.96
N ASN A 57 4.67 2.05 15.96
CA ASN A 57 4.50 3.32 16.68
C ASN A 57 3.29 4.11 16.15
N ALA A 58 3.09 4.16 14.83
CA ALA A 58 1.93 4.81 14.23
C ALA A 58 0.61 4.15 14.69
N CYS A 59 0.55 2.82 14.71
CA CYS A 59 -0.62 2.08 15.20
C CYS A 59 -0.89 2.35 16.69
N ILE A 60 0.16 2.36 17.52
CA ILE A 60 0.04 2.65 18.96
C ILE A 60 -0.53 4.06 19.19
N HIS A 61 -0.04 5.07 18.49
CA HIS A 61 -0.52 6.45 18.65
C HIS A 61 -1.95 6.66 18.12
N LEU A 62 -2.36 5.88 17.11
CA LEU A 62 -3.72 5.89 16.59
C LEU A 62 -4.67 4.95 17.36
N ASN A 63 -4.17 4.26 18.40
CA ASN A 63 -4.92 3.28 19.19
C ASN A 63 -5.56 2.18 18.32
N VAL A 64 -4.84 1.73 17.29
CA VAL A 64 -5.27 0.66 16.40
C VAL A 64 -4.54 -0.64 16.73
N GLU A 65 -5.28 -1.75 16.80
CA GLU A 65 -4.71 -3.06 17.05
C GLU A 65 -3.84 -3.54 15.88
N CYS A 66 -2.58 -3.86 16.16
CA CYS A 66 -1.61 -4.35 15.19
C CYS A 66 -1.00 -5.66 15.68
N THR A 67 -0.89 -6.66 14.81
CA THR A 67 -0.20 -7.92 15.10
C THR A 67 1.31 -7.70 15.10
N PRO A 68 2.08 -8.46 15.91
CA PRO A 68 3.54 -8.38 15.87
C PRO A 68 4.08 -8.69 14.46
N THR A 69 5.26 -8.16 14.18
CA THR A 69 5.91 -8.33 12.88
C THR A 69 6.33 -9.78 12.67
N GLU A 70 5.78 -10.41 11.64
CA GLU A 70 6.14 -11.75 11.20
C GLU A 70 7.29 -11.68 10.18
N HIS A 71 8.29 -12.55 10.38
CA HIS A 71 9.44 -12.65 9.50
C HIS A 71 9.24 -13.80 8.52
N LEU A 72 9.01 -13.46 7.26
CA LEU A 72 8.81 -14.44 6.20
C LEU A 72 10.15 -14.91 5.61
N PRO A 73 10.21 -16.12 5.04
CA PRO A 73 11.41 -16.59 4.37
C PRO A 73 11.76 -15.65 3.21
N TYR A 74 13.03 -15.25 3.15
CA TYR A 74 13.50 -14.34 2.11
C TYR A 74 13.60 -15.07 0.78
N VAL A 75 13.34 -14.35 -0.30
CA VAL A 75 13.49 -14.87 -1.66
C VAL A 75 14.90 -14.59 -2.14
N ARG A 76 15.63 -15.65 -2.52
CA ARG A 76 16.97 -15.56 -3.08
C ARG A 76 16.91 -15.83 -4.58
N TRP A 77 17.26 -14.84 -5.38
CA TRP A 77 17.43 -15.00 -6.82
C TRP A 77 18.91 -15.00 -7.17
N VAL A 78 19.38 -16.01 -7.91
CA VAL A 78 20.79 -16.16 -8.28
C VAL A 78 20.88 -16.24 -9.79
N GLN A 79 21.68 -15.35 -10.38
CA GLN A 79 21.98 -15.37 -11.80
C GLN A 79 23.48 -15.54 -12.01
N TRP A 80 23.85 -16.46 -12.89
CA TRP A 80 25.23 -16.62 -13.32
C TRP A 80 25.47 -15.83 -14.61
N LEU A 81 26.60 -15.15 -14.68
CA LEU A 81 27.02 -14.38 -15.86
C LEU A 81 28.48 -14.72 -16.21
N LEU A 82 28.87 -14.62 -17.47
CA LEU A 82 30.25 -14.83 -17.88
C LEU A 82 31.14 -13.72 -17.34
N ARG A 83 32.25 -14.07 -16.70
CA ARG A 83 33.16 -13.05 -16.15
C ARG A 83 33.81 -12.19 -17.24
N SER A 84 34.05 -12.79 -18.42
CA SER A 84 34.57 -12.09 -19.60
C SER A 84 33.45 -11.81 -20.60
N LYS A 85 33.62 -10.73 -21.38
CA LYS A 85 32.70 -10.35 -22.45
C LYS A 85 32.57 -11.41 -23.55
N PHE A 86 33.64 -12.19 -23.82
CA PHE A 86 33.66 -13.14 -24.94
C PHE A 86 34.47 -14.42 -24.64
N VAL A 87 34.06 -15.54 -25.27
CA VAL A 87 34.69 -16.89 -25.36
C VAL A 87 34.90 -17.68 -24.06
N HIS A 88 35.16 -17.03 -22.92
CA HIS A 88 35.60 -17.70 -21.70
C HIS A 88 34.45 -18.32 -20.88
N LYS A 89 33.78 -19.36 -21.41
CA LYS A 89 32.60 -20.00 -20.80
C LYS A 89 32.86 -20.64 -19.43
N LYS A 90 34.09 -21.11 -19.18
CA LYS A 90 34.47 -21.78 -17.93
C LYS A 90 34.43 -20.85 -16.71
N TYR A 91 34.69 -19.56 -16.90
CA TYR A 91 34.77 -18.58 -15.81
C TYR A 91 33.46 -17.79 -15.69
N LYS A 92 32.65 -18.16 -14.70
CA LYS A 92 31.36 -17.52 -14.39
C LYS A 92 31.42 -16.78 -13.07
N LEU A 93 30.62 -15.71 -12.98
CA LEU A 93 30.36 -14.96 -11.76
C LEU A 93 28.90 -15.21 -11.34
N HIS A 94 28.67 -15.40 -10.04
CA HIS A 94 27.34 -15.56 -9.48
C HIS A 94 26.93 -14.25 -8.81
N TYR A 95 25.88 -13.63 -9.34
CA TYR A 95 25.20 -12.53 -8.70
C TYR A 95 24.00 -13.06 -7.92
N GLU A 96 23.75 -12.47 -6.75
CA GLU A 96 22.56 -12.77 -5.97
C GLU A 96 21.79 -11.50 -5.64
N THR A 97 20.47 -11.64 -5.60
CA THR A 97 19.55 -10.63 -5.09
C THR A 97 18.72 -11.27 -4.00
N ARG A 98 18.75 -10.69 -2.80
CA ARG A 98 18.01 -11.17 -1.63
C ARG A 98 16.86 -10.23 -1.35
N THR A 99 15.64 -10.73 -1.33
CA THR A 99 14.45 -9.94 -0.99
C THR A 99 13.92 -10.44 0.34
N HIS A 100 14.11 -9.63 1.39
CA HIS A 100 13.58 -9.88 2.70
C HIS A 100 12.12 -9.41 2.75
N ILE A 101 11.29 -10.20 3.43
CA ILE A 101 9.85 -9.97 3.48
C ILE A 101 9.47 -9.95 4.97
N LYS A 102 8.76 -8.90 5.36
CA LYS A 102 8.15 -8.78 6.69
C LYS A 102 6.67 -8.49 6.53
N ARG A 103 5.88 -9.04 7.44
CA ARG A 103 4.42 -8.89 7.41
C ARG A 103 3.91 -8.43 8.77
N CYS A 104 2.95 -7.54 8.78
CA CYS A 104 2.13 -7.22 9.94
C CYS A 104 0.68 -7.06 9.50
N SER A 105 -0.25 -7.11 10.45
CA SER A 105 -1.67 -7.00 10.17
C SER A 105 -2.32 -6.02 11.11
N VAL A 106 -3.14 -5.14 10.57
CA VAL A 106 -3.98 -4.21 11.32
C VAL A 106 -5.36 -4.84 11.45
N LEU A 107 -5.92 -4.88 12.66
CA LEU A 107 -7.17 -5.58 12.95
C LEU A 107 -8.32 -4.60 13.21
N ASN A 108 -9.53 -4.99 12.80
CA ASN A 108 -10.79 -4.33 13.17
C ASN A 108 -10.81 -2.81 12.90
N VAL A 109 -10.61 -2.40 11.65
CA VAL A 109 -10.54 -0.97 11.27
C VAL A 109 -11.66 -0.56 10.32
N THR A 110 -12.10 0.69 10.43
CA THR A 110 -13.05 1.29 9.49
C THR A 110 -12.33 1.80 8.23
N GLY A 111 -13.08 2.04 7.16
CA GLY A 111 -12.55 2.45 5.87
C GLY A 111 -11.88 3.81 5.89
N SER A 112 -12.51 4.77 6.54
CA SER A 112 -11.95 6.12 6.78
C SER A 112 -10.63 6.08 7.55
N THR A 113 -10.58 5.28 8.62
CA THR A 113 -9.37 5.12 9.46
C THR A 113 -8.26 4.42 8.68
N ALA A 114 -8.60 3.34 7.97
CA ALA A 114 -7.66 2.61 7.13
C ALA A 114 -7.06 3.50 6.03
N SER A 115 -7.89 4.31 5.38
CA SER A 115 -7.44 5.25 4.34
C SER A 115 -6.42 6.25 4.90
N THR A 116 -6.74 6.89 6.04
CA THR A 116 -5.86 7.88 6.66
C THR A 116 -4.54 7.25 7.14
N LEU A 117 -4.62 6.06 7.75
CA LEU A 117 -3.45 5.32 8.21
C LEU A 117 -2.57 4.91 7.03
N LEU A 118 -3.15 4.34 5.98
CA LEU A 118 -2.40 3.92 4.79
C LEU A 118 -1.78 5.10 4.06
N GLU A 119 -2.45 6.24 4.00
CA GLU A 119 -1.88 7.46 3.44
C GLU A 119 -0.61 7.88 4.18
N TYR A 120 -0.65 7.91 5.52
CA TYR A 120 0.52 8.27 6.33
C TYR A 120 1.69 7.31 6.11
N LEU A 121 1.40 6.00 6.06
CA LEU A 121 2.42 4.98 5.84
C LEU A 121 3.01 5.03 4.44
N GLN A 122 2.17 5.13 3.40
CA GLN A 122 2.59 5.16 2.01
C GLN A 122 3.49 6.35 1.70
N ARG A 123 3.25 7.50 2.33
CA ARG A 123 4.10 8.70 2.22
C ARG A 123 5.51 8.51 2.78
N GLN A 124 5.70 7.56 3.68
CA GLN A 124 6.98 7.31 4.38
C GLN A 124 7.64 5.98 3.96
N VAL A 125 7.20 5.36 2.86
CA VAL A 125 7.85 4.14 2.34
C VAL A 125 9.28 4.49 1.90
N PRO A 126 10.31 3.85 2.46
CA PRO A 126 11.70 4.12 2.09
C PRO A 126 12.02 3.68 0.65
N GLU A 127 13.07 4.26 0.09
CA GLU A 127 13.57 3.86 -1.22
C GLU A 127 13.99 2.38 -1.26
N GLY A 128 13.70 1.70 -2.36
CA GLY A 128 14.02 0.27 -2.50
C GLY A 128 13.17 -0.67 -1.64
N VAL A 129 12.10 -0.15 -1.01
CA VAL A 129 11.10 -0.93 -0.28
C VAL A 129 9.77 -0.92 -1.04
N GLY A 130 9.21 -2.10 -1.27
CA GLY A 130 7.87 -2.27 -1.84
C GLY A 130 6.88 -2.69 -0.76
N MET A 131 5.71 -2.06 -0.74
CA MET A 131 4.61 -2.41 0.17
C MET A 131 3.43 -2.98 -0.61
N LYS A 132 2.95 -4.15 -0.21
CA LYS A 132 1.70 -4.76 -0.67
C LYS A 132 0.67 -4.69 0.45
N VAL A 133 -0.52 -4.24 0.12
CA VAL A 133 -1.65 -4.14 1.04
C VAL A 133 -2.74 -5.11 0.59
N THR A 134 -3.19 -5.99 1.49
CA THR A 134 -4.31 -6.91 1.23
C THR A 134 -5.45 -6.55 2.18
N TYR A 135 -6.65 -6.37 1.64
CA TYR A 135 -7.84 -5.99 2.41
C TYR A 135 -8.75 -7.19 2.64
N GLU A 136 -9.17 -7.40 3.88
CA GLU A 136 -10.24 -8.34 4.24
C GLU A 136 -11.48 -7.54 4.70
N GLU A 137 -12.41 -7.30 3.78
CA GLU A 137 -13.65 -6.55 4.01
C GLU A 137 -14.70 -7.42 4.72
N LEU A 138 -15.41 -6.83 5.68
CA LEU A 138 -16.60 -7.42 6.31
C LEU A 138 -17.83 -7.02 5.51
N CYS A 139 -18.27 -7.94 4.66
CA CYS A 139 -19.47 -7.77 3.85
C CYS A 139 -20.68 -8.44 4.49
N GLN A 140 -21.82 -7.81 4.27
CA GLN A 140 -23.12 -8.40 4.53
C GLN A 140 -23.42 -9.53 3.54
N LEU A 141 -24.22 -10.52 3.97
CA LEU A 141 -24.70 -11.55 3.04
C LEU A 141 -25.47 -10.90 1.88
N PRO A 142 -25.30 -11.40 0.64
CA PRO A 142 -26.03 -10.86 -0.50
C PRO A 142 -27.54 -11.10 -0.35
N GLU A 143 -28.32 -10.16 -0.88
CA GLU A 143 -29.81 -10.14 -0.83
C GLU A 143 -30.47 -11.49 -1.14
N PRO A 144 -30.17 -12.20 -2.24
CA PRO A 144 -30.87 -13.45 -2.56
C PRO A 144 -30.73 -14.52 -1.47
N ILE A 145 -29.58 -14.60 -0.79
CA ILE A 145 -29.35 -15.61 0.27
C ILE A 145 -30.10 -15.25 1.56
N ARG A 146 -30.48 -13.98 1.73
CA ARG A 146 -31.17 -13.51 2.95
C ARG A 146 -32.66 -13.79 2.93
N GLU A 147 -33.26 -13.79 1.75
CA GLU A 147 -34.70 -13.92 1.55
C GLU A 147 -35.20 -15.37 1.58
N ASP A 148 -34.33 -16.36 1.31
CA ASP A 148 -34.63 -17.80 1.32
C ASP A 148 -34.82 -18.40 2.74
N LYS A 149 -35.21 -17.59 3.73
CA LYS A 149 -35.34 -17.99 5.15
C LYS A 149 -36.76 -17.94 5.68
#